data_AF-A0A7Y3B8S5-F1
#
_entry.id   AF-A0A7Y3B8S5-F1
#
_cell.length_a   1.000
_cell.length_b   1.000
_cell.length_c   1.000
_cell.angle_alpha   90.00
_cell.angle_beta   90.00
_cell.angle_gamma   90.00
#
_symmetry.space_group_name_H-M   'P 1'
#
loop_
_entity.id
_entity.type
_entity.pdbx_description
1 polymer ?
#
loop_
_entity_poly.entity_id
_entity_poly.type
_entity_poly.pdbx_seq_one_letter_code
_entity_poly.pdbx_strand_id
1 'polypeptide(L)'
;MRLSLPILKLYKLPILLGILSAILYYLFAYDLVRTEYLKLINLYTALFILFVFFVRNQKENIKFLTSVSFLFRIILLFSIPNLSQDFYRFIWDGRMILEGWNPYLATPEFFISKGEFPVLQAQELYNGMGALNGSHFTNYPPLNQICFVIAGMFAGKSILGSVIAMRLLIIAADFGTLHYGKKLLEKLNIPVHYFFWFILNPFVIIELTGNLHFEAVMIFFLVWSLYMLYNNKQNLAAILFACSISIKLIPLMFLPIFYQKLGWRKSLRFYVVVGIISFLFFISFYSTEFLNNYSETVGLWFQKFEFNASLYYIARELGYLFRGYNEIAIIGKIIPVVVVLFVLIITFYRK
;
A
#
# COMPACT_ATOMS: atom_id res chain seq x y z
N MET A 1 20.02 -12.09 35.77
CA MET A 1 19.54 -13.18 34.89
C MET A 1 20.66 -13.53 33.91
N ARG A 2 21.53 -14.49 34.27
CA ARG A 2 22.67 -14.91 33.42
C ARG A 2 22.11 -15.74 32.25
N LEU A 3 22.06 -15.16 31.06
CA LEU A 3 21.84 -15.90 29.82
C LEU A 3 22.93 -16.98 29.71
N SER A 4 22.54 -18.24 29.64
CA SER A 4 23.50 -19.34 29.55
C SER A 4 24.26 -19.28 28.21
N LEU A 5 25.58 -19.41 28.28
CA LEU A 5 26.54 -19.40 27.16
C LEU A 5 26.16 -20.28 25.94
N PRO A 6 25.41 -21.40 26.03
CA PRO A 6 24.99 -22.18 24.87
C PRO A 6 23.95 -21.47 23.98
N ILE A 7 23.06 -20.66 24.56
CA ILE A 7 22.03 -19.92 23.82
C ILE A 7 22.67 -18.85 22.94
N LEU A 8 23.71 -18.18 23.45
CA LEU A 8 24.49 -17.21 22.70
C LEU A 8 25.24 -17.83 21.51
N LYS A 9 25.61 -19.12 21.54
CA LYS A 9 26.27 -19.78 20.39
C LYS A 9 25.30 -20.06 19.23
N LEU A 10 24.04 -20.41 19.51
CA LEU A 10 23.01 -20.71 18.50
C LEU A 10 22.46 -19.45 17.79
N TYR A 11 22.42 -18.30 18.47
CA TYR A 11 21.87 -17.05 17.91
C TYR A 11 22.91 -16.08 17.32
N LYS A 12 24.20 -16.39 17.40
CA LYS A 12 25.28 -15.51 16.89
C LYS A 12 25.13 -15.19 15.40
N LEU A 13 24.92 -16.21 14.57
CA LEU A 13 24.81 -16.01 13.12
C LEU A 13 23.53 -15.26 12.72
N PRO A 14 22.33 -15.62 13.21
CA PRO A 14 21.11 -14.84 12.93
C PRO A 14 21.20 -13.38 13.37
N ILE A 15 21.80 -13.11 14.54
CA ILE A 15 21.97 -11.74 15.04
C ILE A 15 22.95 -10.97 14.15
N LEU A 16 24.10 -11.56 13.81
CA LEU A 16 25.09 -10.94 12.92
C LEU A 16 24.49 -10.58 11.56
N LEU A 17 23.75 -11.52 10.95
CA LEU A 17 23.07 -11.28 9.68
C LEU A 17 21.92 -10.26 9.83
N GLY A 18 21.29 -10.18 11.01
CA GLY A 18 20.32 -9.16 11.36
C GLY A 18 20.94 -7.76 11.38
N ILE A 19 22.13 -7.62 11.98
CA ILE A 19 22.90 -6.36 11.97
C ILE A 19 23.32 -5.99 10.54
N LEU A 20 23.80 -6.96 9.76
CA LEU A 20 24.13 -6.73 8.35
C LEU A 20 22.91 -6.24 7.57
N SER A 21 21.75 -6.87 7.75
CA SER A 21 20.50 -6.44 7.10
C SER A 21 20.11 -5.03 7.53
N ALA A 22 20.26 -4.69 8.82
CA ALA A 22 19.99 -3.36 9.34
C ALA A 22 20.88 -2.29 8.67
N ILE A 23 22.18 -2.58 8.51
CA ILE A 23 23.11 -1.71 7.78
C ILE A 23 22.68 -1.55 6.32
N LEU A 24 22.29 -2.63 5.65
CA LEU A 24 21.84 -2.57 4.26
C LEU A 24 20.54 -1.76 4.09
N TYR A 25 19.57 -1.91 5.01
CA TYR A 25 18.38 -1.05 5.02
C TYR A 25 18.71 0.42 5.28
N TYR A 26 19.67 0.69 6.17
CA TYR A 26 20.15 2.05 6.40
C TYR A 26 20.78 2.65 5.13
N LEU A 27 21.69 1.92 4.48
CA LEU A 27 22.29 2.36 3.21
C LEU A 27 21.23 2.57 2.13
N PHE A 28 20.22 1.69 2.05
CA PHE A 28 19.10 1.86 1.14
C PHE A 28 18.31 3.14 1.40
N ALA A 29 18.08 3.46 2.68
CA ALA A 29 17.18 4.53 3.06
C ALA A 29 17.82 5.93 3.06
N TYR A 30 19.11 6.01 3.36
CA TYR A 30 19.80 7.28 3.60
C TYR A 30 20.94 7.58 2.62
N ASP A 31 21.45 6.60 1.89
CA ASP A 31 22.63 6.74 1.01
C ASP A 31 22.35 6.41 -0.46
N LEU A 32 21.37 5.58 -0.76
CA LEU A 32 20.97 5.28 -2.13
C LEU A 32 20.33 6.50 -2.80
N VAL A 33 20.76 6.83 -4.01
CA VAL A 33 20.05 7.74 -4.92
C VAL A 33 19.30 6.93 -5.97
N ARG A 34 18.04 7.28 -6.29
CA ARG A 34 17.15 6.51 -7.17
C ARG A 34 17.77 6.13 -8.54
N THR A 35 18.65 6.97 -9.08
CA THR A 35 19.30 6.76 -10.39
C THR A 35 20.48 5.79 -10.34
N GLU A 36 20.95 5.39 -9.15
CA GLU A 36 22.04 4.44 -8.97
C GLU A 36 21.56 2.99 -9.13
N TYR A 37 21.11 2.62 -10.34
CA TYR A 37 20.46 1.33 -10.61
C TYR A 37 21.28 0.11 -10.14
N LEU A 38 22.60 0.15 -10.30
CA LEU A 38 23.48 -0.94 -9.85
C LEU A 38 23.47 -1.10 -8.32
N LYS A 39 23.55 0.02 -7.59
CA LYS A 39 23.48 0.05 -6.13
C LYS A 39 22.12 -0.43 -5.65
N LEU A 40 21.05 0.03 -6.30
CA LEU A 40 19.68 -0.38 -6.02
C LEU A 40 19.50 -1.91 -6.15
N ILE A 41 19.92 -2.48 -7.29
CA ILE A 41 19.80 -3.93 -7.56
C ILE A 41 20.64 -4.74 -6.57
N ASN A 42 21.87 -4.31 -6.28
CA ASN A 42 22.75 -5.01 -5.36
C ASN A 42 22.21 -5.00 -3.91
N LEU A 43 21.71 -3.86 -3.44
CA LEU A 43 21.10 -3.75 -2.11
C LEU A 43 19.84 -4.62 -2.01
N TYR A 44 18.95 -4.57 -3.01
CA TYR A 44 17.78 -5.45 -3.04
C TYR A 44 18.17 -6.91 -3.02
N THR A 45 19.13 -7.33 -3.86
CA THR A 45 19.59 -8.72 -3.96
C THR A 45 20.15 -9.21 -2.63
N ALA A 46 21.03 -8.43 -2.00
CA ALA A 46 21.59 -8.76 -0.69
C ALA A 46 20.51 -8.89 0.39
N LEU A 47 19.58 -7.92 0.45
CA LEU A 47 18.45 -7.96 1.39
C LEU A 47 17.54 -9.17 1.15
N PHE A 48 17.27 -9.53 -0.11
CA PHE A 48 16.47 -10.71 -0.45
C PHE A 48 17.14 -12.03 -0.03
N ILE A 49 18.45 -12.15 -0.22
CA ILE A 49 19.22 -13.33 0.25
C ILE A 49 19.09 -13.47 1.77
N LEU A 50 19.28 -12.37 2.52
CA LEU A 50 19.17 -12.36 3.98
C LEU A 50 17.74 -12.65 4.46
N PHE A 51 16.74 -12.08 3.79
CA PHE A 51 15.33 -12.37 4.04
C PHE A 51 15.00 -13.87 3.89
N VAL A 52 15.38 -14.48 2.76
CA VAL A 52 15.18 -15.92 2.50
C VAL A 52 15.89 -16.74 3.58
N PHE A 53 17.10 -16.35 3.97
CA PHE A 53 17.83 -16.98 5.06
C PHE A 53 17.06 -16.93 6.39
N PHE A 54 16.54 -15.75 6.80
CA PHE A 54 15.80 -15.64 8.05
C PHE A 54 14.54 -16.48 8.06
N VAL A 55 13.70 -16.41 7.03
CA VAL A 55 12.42 -17.12 7.01
C VAL A 55 12.63 -18.63 7.02
N ARG A 56 13.64 -19.14 6.28
CA ARG A 56 13.93 -20.58 6.24
C ARG A 56 14.57 -21.11 7.52
N ASN A 57 15.56 -20.40 8.07
CA ASN A 57 16.37 -20.89 9.19
C ASN A 57 15.84 -20.51 10.57
N GLN A 58 14.94 -19.52 10.67
CA GLN A 58 14.37 -19.06 11.93
C GLN A 58 12.85 -19.26 12.01
N LYS A 59 12.30 -20.18 11.22
CA LYS A 59 10.85 -20.46 11.13
C LYS A 59 10.17 -20.74 12.48
N GLU A 60 10.87 -21.38 13.42
CA GLU A 60 10.36 -21.69 14.76
C GLU A 60 10.47 -20.49 15.72
N ASN A 61 11.35 -19.52 15.43
CA ASN A 61 11.59 -18.37 16.28
C ASN A 61 10.73 -17.16 15.85
N ILE A 62 9.42 -17.30 16.06
CA ILE A 62 8.44 -16.27 15.72
C ILE A 62 8.75 -14.92 16.40
N LYS A 63 9.31 -14.94 17.61
CA LYS A 63 9.72 -13.73 18.32
C LYS A 63 10.82 -13.00 17.57
N PHE A 64 11.90 -13.72 17.20
CA PHE A 64 12.99 -13.15 16.39
C PHE A 64 12.48 -12.59 15.06
N LEU A 65 11.70 -13.37 14.30
CA LEU A 65 11.16 -12.93 13.01
C LEU A 65 10.28 -11.68 13.14
N THR A 66 9.47 -11.61 14.21
CA THR A 66 8.67 -10.42 14.53
C THR A 66 9.59 -9.23 14.85
N SER A 67 10.57 -9.41 15.73
CA SER A 67 11.52 -8.35 16.11
C SER A 67 12.26 -7.78 14.91
N VAL A 68 12.82 -8.62 14.02
CA VAL A 68 13.54 -8.12 12.84
C VAL A 68 12.60 -7.43 11.84
N SER A 69 11.37 -7.92 11.67
CA SER A 69 10.37 -7.31 10.77
C SER A 69 10.07 -5.85 11.16
N PHE A 70 9.99 -5.55 12.46
CA PHE A 70 9.70 -4.20 12.93
C PHE A 70 10.97 -3.36 13.14
N LEU A 71 12.09 -3.97 13.54
CA LEU A 71 13.37 -3.28 13.62
C LEU A 71 13.75 -2.67 12.27
N PHE A 72 13.63 -3.44 11.18
CA PHE A 72 13.96 -2.95 9.84
C PHE A 72 13.06 -1.78 9.40
N ARG A 73 11.79 -1.79 9.78
CA ARG A 73 10.87 -0.67 9.55
C ARG A 73 11.24 0.58 10.34
N ILE A 74 11.69 0.41 11.59
CA ILE A 74 12.12 1.51 12.45
C ILE A 74 13.36 2.21 11.89
N ILE A 75 14.27 1.48 11.24
CA ILE A 75 15.46 2.08 10.59
C ILE A 75 15.04 3.12 9.53
N LEU A 76 13.94 2.88 8.84
CA LEU A 76 13.40 3.77 7.81
C LEU A 76 12.66 4.99 8.40
N LEU A 77 12.53 5.11 9.74
CA LEU A 77 11.60 6.05 10.36
C LEU A 77 11.84 7.51 9.94
N PHE A 78 13.10 7.91 9.81
CA PHE A 78 13.51 9.29 9.53
C PHE A 78 13.96 9.54 8.09
N SER A 79 13.86 8.55 7.19
CA SER A 79 14.21 8.75 5.79
C SER A 79 13.09 9.47 5.03
N ILE A 80 13.47 10.32 4.08
CA ILE A 80 12.55 10.82 3.05
C ILE A 80 12.42 9.73 1.97
N PRO A 81 11.21 9.38 1.52
CA PRO A 81 11.02 8.46 0.40
C PRO A 81 11.87 8.83 -0.82
N ASN A 82 12.59 7.85 -1.37
CA ASN A 82 13.52 8.07 -2.49
C ASN A 82 12.98 7.47 -3.80
N LEU A 83 12.14 6.42 -3.72
CA LEU A 83 11.63 5.75 -4.92
C LEU A 83 10.24 6.25 -5.35
N SER A 84 9.54 6.98 -4.47
CA SER A 84 8.24 7.56 -4.75
C SER A 84 8.19 9.04 -4.39
N GLN A 85 7.46 9.79 -5.20
CA GLN A 85 7.16 11.21 -5.00
C GLN A 85 5.71 11.45 -4.54
N ASP A 86 4.91 10.38 -4.41
CA ASP A 86 3.48 10.48 -4.10
C ASP A 86 3.23 11.06 -2.70
N PHE A 87 4.18 10.89 -1.78
CA PHE A 87 4.04 11.40 -0.41
C PHE A 87 3.91 12.92 -0.33
N TYR A 88 4.47 13.67 -1.28
CA TYR A 88 4.25 15.11 -1.37
C TYR A 88 2.77 15.43 -1.62
N ARG A 89 2.12 14.62 -2.47
CA ARG A 89 0.69 14.74 -2.73
C ARG A 89 -0.16 14.34 -1.53
N PHE A 90 0.24 13.31 -0.79
CA PHE A 90 -0.43 12.93 0.46
C PHE A 90 -0.43 14.10 1.45
N ILE A 91 0.73 14.73 1.64
CA ILE A 91 0.88 15.87 2.54
C ILE A 91 0.02 17.06 2.08
N TRP A 92 0.04 17.37 0.79
CA TRP A 92 -0.79 18.42 0.21
C TRP A 92 -2.26 18.20 0.52
N ASP A 93 -2.81 17.03 0.15
CA ASP A 93 -4.24 16.74 0.32
C ASP A 93 -4.66 16.77 1.81
N GLY A 94 -3.84 16.20 2.69
CA GLY A 94 -4.10 16.23 4.14
C GLY A 94 -4.15 17.64 4.71
N ARG A 95 -3.24 18.53 4.27
CA ARG A 95 -3.23 19.94 4.68
C ARG A 95 -4.40 20.71 4.07
N MET A 96 -4.76 20.46 2.82
CA MET A 96 -5.93 21.08 2.19
C MET A 96 -7.21 20.81 2.98
N ILE A 97 -7.42 19.56 3.41
CA ILE A 97 -8.60 19.20 4.22
C ILE A 97 -8.59 19.93 5.58
N LEU A 98 -7.42 20.08 6.21
CA LEU A 98 -7.29 20.81 7.48
C LEU A 98 -7.59 22.31 7.33
N GLU A 99 -7.30 22.88 6.17
CA GLU A 99 -7.63 24.26 5.79
C GLU A 99 -9.09 24.41 5.28
N GLY A 100 -9.89 23.34 5.36
CA GLY A 100 -11.32 23.36 4.97
C GLY A 100 -11.58 23.17 3.48
N TRP A 101 -10.55 22.82 2.69
CA TRP A 101 -10.68 22.59 1.26
C TRP A 101 -10.96 21.13 0.93
N ASN A 102 -11.72 20.92 -0.15
CA ASN A 102 -11.95 19.60 -0.72
C ASN A 102 -10.86 19.29 -1.79
N PRO A 103 -9.95 18.31 -1.55
CA PRO A 103 -8.82 18.02 -2.44
C PRO A 103 -9.23 17.37 -3.78
N TYR A 104 -10.50 17.00 -3.94
CA TYR A 104 -11.04 16.44 -5.18
C TYR A 104 -11.52 17.53 -6.16
N LEU A 105 -11.59 18.80 -5.76
CA LEU A 105 -12.19 19.86 -6.57
C LEU A 105 -11.18 20.71 -7.34
N ALA A 106 -9.93 20.76 -6.90
CA ALA A 106 -8.88 21.54 -7.52
C ALA A 106 -7.56 20.76 -7.53
N THR A 107 -6.77 20.98 -8.58
CA THR A 107 -5.43 20.42 -8.69
C THR A 107 -4.43 21.29 -7.92
N PRO A 108 -3.30 20.74 -7.44
CA PRO A 108 -2.22 21.57 -6.89
C PRO A 108 -1.76 22.67 -7.86
N GLU A 109 -1.66 22.36 -9.15
CA GLU A 109 -1.27 23.32 -10.20
C GLU A 109 -2.22 24.50 -10.35
N PHE A 110 -3.53 24.30 -10.13
CA PHE A 110 -4.52 25.38 -10.18
C PHE A 110 -4.20 26.50 -9.17
N PHE A 111 -3.77 26.15 -7.96
CA PHE A 111 -3.40 27.14 -6.95
C PHE A 111 -2.06 27.81 -7.28
N ILE A 112 -1.05 27.01 -7.61
CA ILE A 112 0.31 27.52 -7.89
C ILE A 112 0.33 28.46 -9.10
N SER A 113 -0.40 28.13 -10.17
CA SER A 113 -0.48 28.98 -11.38
C SER A 113 -1.16 30.33 -11.13
N LYS A 114 -2.01 30.43 -10.10
CA LYS A 114 -2.64 31.67 -9.65
C LYS A 114 -1.80 32.46 -8.64
N GLY A 115 -0.66 31.92 -8.20
CA GLY A 115 0.11 32.49 -7.10
C GLY A 115 -0.57 32.33 -5.73
N GLU A 116 -1.48 31.37 -5.61
CA GLU A 116 -2.16 31.03 -4.36
C GLU A 116 -1.42 29.88 -3.65
N PHE A 117 -1.15 30.05 -2.35
CA PHE A 117 -0.43 29.07 -1.53
C PHE A 117 -1.31 28.64 -0.35
N PRO A 118 -2.33 27.79 -0.58
CA PRO A 118 -3.37 27.47 0.41
C PRO A 118 -2.84 26.65 1.59
N VAL A 119 -1.66 26.04 1.46
CA VAL A 119 -1.05 25.19 2.49
C VAL A 119 0.40 25.58 2.72
N LEU A 120 0.91 25.33 3.93
CA LEU A 120 2.33 25.51 4.23
C LEU A 120 3.20 24.65 3.30
N GLN A 121 4.34 25.21 2.88
CA GLN A 121 5.29 24.58 1.94
C GLN A 121 4.66 24.24 0.58
N ALA A 122 3.59 24.91 0.16
CA ALA A 122 2.88 24.62 -1.09
C ALA A 122 3.82 24.49 -2.31
N GLN A 123 4.74 25.44 -2.52
CA GLN A 123 5.68 25.37 -3.65
C GLN A 123 6.63 24.17 -3.57
N GLU A 124 7.14 23.85 -2.38
CA GLU A 124 8.04 22.71 -2.16
C GLU A 124 7.31 21.39 -2.38
N LEU A 125 6.07 21.26 -1.88
CA LEU A 125 5.21 20.11 -2.12
C LEU A 125 4.89 19.94 -3.61
N TYR A 126 4.54 21.03 -4.30
CA TYR A 126 4.25 21.00 -5.73
C TYR A 126 5.47 20.59 -6.56
N ASN A 127 6.63 21.19 -6.29
CA ASN A 127 7.88 20.83 -6.97
C ASN A 127 8.25 19.37 -6.70
N GLY A 128 8.06 18.89 -5.47
CA GLY A 128 8.36 17.52 -5.06
C GLY A 128 7.45 16.48 -5.70
N MET A 129 6.15 16.74 -5.81
CA MET A 129 5.20 15.78 -6.40
C MET A 129 5.30 15.69 -7.94
N GLY A 130 5.84 16.73 -8.58
CA GLY A 130 6.01 16.85 -10.02
C GLY A 130 4.71 17.04 -10.80
N ALA A 131 4.84 17.23 -12.11
CA ALA A 131 3.70 17.54 -12.99
C ALA A 131 2.59 16.48 -12.91
N LEU A 132 2.94 15.19 -12.90
CA LEU A 132 1.96 14.11 -12.89
C LEU A 132 0.97 14.20 -11.72
N ASN A 133 1.47 14.39 -10.49
CA ASN A 133 0.60 14.51 -9.32
C ASN A 133 0.03 15.94 -9.18
N GLY A 134 0.74 16.95 -9.69
CA GLY A 134 0.36 18.36 -9.59
C GLY A 134 -0.76 18.77 -10.55
N SER A 135 -0.85 18.15 -11.72
CA SER A 135 -1.80 18.52 -12.79
C SER A 135 -3.10 17.72 -12.79
N HIS A 136 -3.31 16.83 -11.80
CA HIS A 136 -4.47 15.95 -11.74
C HIS A 136 -5.19 16.05 -10.39
N PHE A 137 -6.49 15.77 -10.37
CA PHE A 137 -7.26 15.67 -9.13
C PHE A 137 -6.80 14.46 -8.31
N THR A 138 -7.08 14.45 -7.02
CA THR A 138 -6.67 13.33 -6.18
C THR A 138 -7.38 12.03 -6.58
N ASN A 139 -6.62 10.93 -6.63
CA ASN A 139 -7.13 9.57 -6.84
C ASN A 139 -7.30 8.80 -5.52
N TYR A 140 -6.80 9.33 -4.41
CA TYR A 140 -6.79 8.63 -3.14
C TYR A 140 -8.21 8.58 -2.57
N PRO A 141 -8.74 7.40 -2.21
CA PRO A 141 -10.08 7.31 -1.66
C PRO A 141 -10.19 7.92 -0.23
N PRO A 142 -11.41 8.14 0.27
CA PRO A 142 -11.64 8.99 1.45
C PRO A 142 -10.98 8.52 2.75
N LEU A 143 -10.89 7.22 3.02
CA LEU A 143 -10.24 6.76 4.26
C LEU A 143 -8.72 6.93 4.18
N ASN A 144 -8.13 6.88 2.98
CA ASN A 144 -6.73 7.24 2.78
C ASN A 144 -6.49 8.72 3.04
N GLN A 145 -7.42 9.58 2.60
CA GLN A 145 -7.38 11.02 2.91
C GLN A 145 -7.35 11.29 4.42
N ILE A 146 -8.10 10.52 5.21
CA ILE A 146 -8.07 10.63 6.68
C ILE A 146 -6.66 10.31 7.22
N CYS A 147 -5.95 9.34 6.65
CA CYS A 147 -4.56 9.08 7.05
C CYS A 147 -3.65 10.29 6.78
N PHE A 148 -3.88 11.01 5.68
CA PHE A 148 -3.14 12.22 5.34
C PHE A 148 -3.46 13.38 6.28
N VAL A 149 -4.74 13.54 6.64
CA VAL A 149 -5.20 14.50 7.65
C VAL A 149 -4.51 14.24 8.99
N ILE A 150 -4.44 12.99 9.45
CA ILE A 150 -3.74 12.62 10.68
C ILE A 150 -2.27 13.07 10.62
N ALA A 151 -1.59 12.83 9.49
CA ALA A 151 -0.21 13.29 9.31
C ALA A 151 -0.07 14.83 9.32
N GLY A 152 -1.06 15.55 8.79
CA GLY A 152 -1.16 17.00 8.85
C GLY A 152 -1.43 17.53 10.26
N MET A 153 -2.24 16.84 11.08
CA MET A 153 -2.53 17.25 12.46
C MET A 153 -1.28 17.20 13.35
N PHE A 154 -0.48 16.13 13.23
CA PHE A 154 0.72 15.96 14.05
C PHE A 154 1.94 16.74 13.54
N ALA A 155 2.00 17.02 12.23
CA ALA A 155 3.19 17.60 11.61
C ALA A 155 2.91 18.49 10.39
N GLY A 156 1.80 19.22 10.38
CA GLY A 156 1.36 20.06 9.26
C GLY A 156 2.32 21.19 8.86
N LYS A 157 3.41 21.39 9.60
CA LYS A 157 4.45 22.39 9.33
C LYS A 157 5.78 21.79 8.82
N SER A 158 5.89 20.47 8.73
CA SER A 158 7.14 19.78 8.34
C SER A 158 6.86 18.59 7.45
N ILE A 159 7.49 18.54 6.27
CA ILE A 159 7.42 17.40 5.36
C ILE A 159 7.94 16.14 6.04
N LEU A 160 9.11 16.21 6.68
CA LEU A 160 9.68 15.08 7.41
C LEU A 160 8.77 14.61 8.55
N GLY A 161 8.17 15.55 9.29
CA GLY A 161 7.23 15.19 10.35
C GLY A 161 5.99 14.47 9.82
N SER A 162 5.41 14.93 8.70
CA SER A 162 4.27 14.26 8.07
C SER A 162 4.66 12.87 7.55
N VAL A 163 5.87 12.73 6.99
CA VAL A 163 6.46 11.45 6.58
C VAL A 163 6.56 10.48 7.78
N ILE A 164 7.08 10.93 8.92
CA ILE A 164 7.17 10.12 10.14
C ILE A 164 5.77 9.70 10.61
N ALA A 165 4.81 10.62 10.65
CA ALA A 165 3.43 10.33 11.07
C ALA A 165 2.77 9.26 10.17
N MET A 166 2.89 9.39 8.84
CA MET A 166 2.39 8.39 7.89
C MET A 166 3.08 7.04 8.08
N ARG A 167 4.41 7.05 8.30
CA ARG A 167 5.17 5.82 8.53
C ARG A 167 4.75 5.11 9.80
N LEU A 168 4.46 5.84 10.88
CA LEU A 168 3.93 5.27 12.11
C LEU A 168 2.55 4.63 11.90
N LEU A 169 1.66 5.26 11.13
CA LEU A 169 0.38 4.66 10.75
C LEU A 169 0.57 3.35 9.98
N ILE A 170 1.50 3.33 9.01
CA ILE A 170 1.82 2.14 8.22
C ILE A 170 2.42 1.03 9.09
N ILE A 171 3.35 1.35 9.98
CA ILE A 171 3.94 0.37 10.92
C ILE A 171 2.88 -0.20 11.87
N ALA A 172 1.96 0.64 12.36
CA ALA A 172 0.84 0.18 13.18
C ALA A 172 -0.10 -0.75 12.40
N ALA A 173 -0.39 -0.43 11.14
CA ALA A 173 -1.15 -1.30 10.25
C ALA A 173 -0.43 -2.63 9.96
N ASP A 174 0.88 -2.63 9.76
CA ASP A 174 1.68 -3.85 9.59
C ASP A 174 1.68 -4.72 10.86
N PHE A 175 1.69 -4.10 12.04
CA PHE A 175 1.50 -4.82 13.31
C PHE A 175 0.11 -5.47 13.39
N GLY A 176 -0.94 -4.72 13.04
CA GLY A 176 -2.30 -5.25 12.95
C GLY A 176 -2.41 -6.39 11.92
N THR A 177 -1.75 -6.24 10.78
CA THR A 177 -1.67 -7.21 9.69
C THR A 177 -1.02 -8.50 10.17
N LEU A 178 0.11 -8.41 10.88
CA LEU A 178 0.73 -9.56 11.53
C LEU A 178 -0.20 -10.20 12.56
N HIS A 179 -0.83 -9.39 13.41
CA HIS A 179 -1.69 -9.88 14.49
C HIS A 179 -2.87 -10.72 13.95
N TYR A 180 -3.64 -10.16 13.01
CA TYR A 180 -4.78 -10.87 12.42
C TYR A 180 -4.35 -11.92 11.41
N GLY A 181 -3.23 -11.72 10.72
CA GLY A 181 -2.63 -12.69 9.82
C GLY A 181 -2.25 -13.99 10.54
N LYS A 182 -1.56 -13.91 11.69
CA LYS A 182 -1.23 -15.07 12.51
C LYS A 182 -2.49 -15.84 12.93
N LYS A 183 -3.49 -15.11 13.48
CA LYS A 183 -4.77 -15.70 13.90
C LYS A 183 -5.54 -16.34 12.75
N LEU A 184 -5.50 -15.75 11.56
CA LEU A 184 -6.12 -16.30 10.36
C LEU A 184 -5.42 -17.59 9.92
N LEU A 185 -4.08 -17.62 9.88
CA LEU A 185 -3.33 -18.82 9.52
C LEU A 185 -3.55 -19.96 10.51
N GLU A 186 -3.57 -19.68 11.81
CA GLU A 186 -3.90 -20.66 12.86
C GLU A 186 -5.28 -21.29 12.62
N LYS A 187 -6.28 -20.45 12.29
CA LYS A 187 -7.64 -20.90 11.98
C LYS A 187 -7.74 -21.76 10.72
N LEU A 188 -6.84 -21.53 9.76
CA LEU A 188 -6.74 -22.29 8.51
C LEU A 188 -5.84 -23.53 8.64
N ASN A 189 -5.27 -23.81 9.81
CA ASN A 189 -4.25 -24.84 10.03
C ASN A 189 -3.02 -24.68 9.12
N ILE A 190 -2.67 -23.45 8.77
CA ILE A 190 -1.48 -23.11 7.98
C ILE A 190 -0.37 -22.69 8.95
N PRO A 191 0.88 -23.17 8.77
CA PRO A 191 1.99 -22.76 9.63
C PRO A 191 2.18 -21.24 9.68
N VAL A 192 2.16 -20.67 10.88
CA VAL A 192 2.22 -19.22 11.12
C VAL A 192 3.48 -18.56 10.51
N HIS A 193 4.58 -19.31 10.45
CA HIS A 193 5.84 -18.79 9.91
C HIS A 193 5.73 -18.39 8.43
N TYR A 194 4.75 -18.91 7.68
CA TYR A 194 4.52 -18.51 6.30
C TYR A 194 4.15 -17.04 6.15
N PHE A 195 3.57 -16.42 7.18
CA PHE A 195 3.28 -14.98 7.14
C PHE A 195 4.54 -14.12 7.04
N PHE A 196 5.68 -14.62 7.50
CA PHE A 196 6.95 -13.90 7.41
C PHE A 196 7.52 -13.84 6.00
N TRP A 197 7.09 -14.71 5.07
CA TRP A 197 7.37 -14.53 3.64
C TRP A 197 6.77 -13.23 3.08
N PHE A 198 5.71 -12.72 3.70
CA PHE A 198 5.10 -11.45 3.33
C PHE A 198 5.71 -10.30 4.16
N ILE A 199 5.56 -10.32 5.50
CA ILE A 199 5.87 -9.14 6.31
C ILE A 199 7.36 -8.80 6.41
N LEU A 200 8.25 -9.81 6.25
CA LEU A 200 9.70 -9.61 6.27
C LEU A 200 10.29 -9.41 4.87
N ASN A 201 9.47 -9.48 3.81
CA ASN A 201 9.93 -9.32 2.44
C ASN A 201 10.53 -7.91 2.25
N PRO A 202 11.77 -7.77 1.74
CA PRO A 202 12.40 -6.47 1.53
C PRO A 202 11.58 -5.54 0.65
N PHE A 203 10.89 -6.07 -0.37
CA PHE A 203 9.99 -5.28 -1.21
C PHE A 203 8.84 -4.68 -0.39
N VAL A 204 8.21 -5.47 0.49
CA VAL A 204 7.12 -5.01 1.35
C VAL A 204 7.61 -3.95 2.34
N ILE A 205 8.77 -4.16 2.96
CA ILE A 205 9.36 -3.20 3.91
C ILE A 205 9.70 -1.88 3.20
N ILE A 206 10.43 -1.96 2.08
CA ILE A 206 10.93 -0.78 1.36
C ILE A 206 9.77 -0.01 0.73
N GLU A 207 8.89 -0.67 -0.02
CA GLU A 207 7.83 0.05 -0.73
C GLU A 207 6.74 0.51 0.21
N LEU A 208 6.21 -0.37 1.05
CA LEU A 208 5.07 0.00 1.89
C LEU A 208 5.49 0.94 3.01
N THR A 209 6.54 0.61 3.77
CA THR A 209 6.98 1.45 4.90
C THR A 209 7.96 2.54 4.48
N GLY A 210 8.98 2.20 3.69
CA GLY A 210 10.02 3.15 3.27
C GLY A 210 9.47 4.26 2.39
N ASN A 211 8.75 3.90 1.33
CA ASN A 211 8.18 4.83 0.34
C ASN A 211 6.73 5.26 0.62
N LEU A 212 6.19 4.93 1.80
CA LEU A 212 4.88 5.35 2.28
C LEU A 212 3.68 4.86 1.44
N HIS A 213 3.79 3.68 0.83
CA HIS A 213 2.67 3.08 0.12
C HIS A 213 1.60 2.55 1.10
N PHE A 214 0.45 3.23 1.13
CA PHE A 214 -0.69 2.95 2.00
C PHE A 214 -1.40 1.61 1.75
N GLU A 215 -0.94 0.84 0.76
CA GLU A 215 -1.27 -0.57 0.56
C GLU A 215 -1.09 -1.39 1.85
N ALA A 216 -0.16 -1.04 2.74
CA ALA A 216 -0.05 -1.70 4.05
C ALA A 216 -1.33 -1.54 4.90
N VAL A 217 -1.92 -0.35 4.91
CA VAL A 217 -3.18 -0.07 5.62
C VAL A 217 -4.36 -0.76 4.93
N MET A 218 -4.37 -0.80 3.60
CA MET A 218 -5.35 -1.57 2.83
C MET A 218 -5.29 -3.07 3.20
N ILE A 219 -4.08 -3.66 3.23
CA ILE A 219 -3.85 -5.07 3.55
C ILE A 219 -4.26 -5.37 4.99
N PHE A 220 -3.98 -4.47 5.94
CA PHE A 220 -4.44 -4.60 7.32
C PHE A 220 -5.95 -4.81 7.40
N PHE A 221 -6.73 -3.89 6.81
CA PHE A 221 -8.18 -4.00 6.81
C PHE A 221 -8.68 -5.23 6.05
N LEU A 222 -8.01 -5.62 4.96
CA LEU A 222 -8.34 -6.82 4.20
C LEU A 222 -8.14 -8.09 5.03
N VAL A 223 -6.97 -8.27 5.62
CA VAL A 223 -6.63 -9.45 6.44
C VAL A 223 -7.53 -9.51 7.67
N TRP A 224 -7.82 -8.37 8.30
CA TRP A 224 -8.76 -8.31 9.42
C TRP A 224 -10.19 -8.69 8.98
N SER A 225 -10.64 -8.19 7.83
CA SER A 225 -11.93 -8.58 7.24
C SER A 225 -12.03 -10.09 7.04
N LEU A 226 -11.01 -10.71 6.41
CA LEU A 226 -10.96 -12.16 6.19
C LEU A 226 -11.00 -12.94 7.51
N TYR A 227 -10.26 -12.49 8.53
CA TYR A 227 -10.30 -13.09 9.86
C TYR A 227 -11.68 -12.97 10.53
N MET A 228 -12.36 -11.82 10.43
CA MET A 228 -13.72 -11.66 10.95
C MET A 228 -14.73 -12.53 10.20
N LEU A 229 -14.58 -12.65 8.88
CA LEU A 229 -15.41 -13.49 8.05
C LEU A 229 -15.30 -14.96 8.46
N TYR A 230 -14.07 -15.46 8.67
CA TYR A 230 -13.83 -16.83 9.12
C TYR A 230 -14.46 -17.11 10.49
N ASN A 231 -14.52 -16.11 11.37
CA ASN A 231 -15.18 -16.20 12.67
C ASN A 231 -16.70 -15.93 12.61
N ASN A 232 -17.32 -16.01 11.44
CA ASN A 232 -18.76 -15.78 11.20
C ASN A 232 -19.26 -14.36 11.57
N LYS A 233 -18.37 -13.38 11.75
CA LYS A 233 -18.74 -11.96 12.04
C LYS A 233 -18.91 -11.16 10.74
N GLN A 234 -19.93 -11.51 9.96
CA GLN A 234 -20.10 -11.04 8.58
C GLN A 234 -20.24 -9.52 8.43
N ASN A 235 -21.04 -8.87 9.28
CA ASN A 235 -21.24 -7.42 9.20
C ASN A 235 -19.93 -6.65 9.47
N LEU A 236 -19.18 -7.08 10.49
CA LEU A 236 -17.89 -6.47 10.81
C LEU A 236 -16.86 -6.74 9.69
N ALA A 237 -16.87 -7.94 9.11
CA ALA A 237 -16.04 -8.24 7.94
C ALA A 237 -16.38 -7.32 6.76
N ALA A 238 -17.66 -7.06 6.48
CA ALA A 238 -18.10 -6.14 5.43
C ALA A 238 -17.65 -4.69 5.70
N ILE A 239 -17.79 -4.21 6.93
CA ILE A 239 -17.32 -2.87 7.33
C ILE A 239 -15.80 -2.75 7.12
N LEU A 240 -15.02 -3.72 7.62
CA LEU A 240 -13.56 -3.73 7.45
C LEU A 240 -13.15 -3.83 5.98
N PHE A 241 -13.90 -4.58 5.17
CA PHE A 241 -13.66 -4.68 3.73
C PHE A 241 -13.91 -3.35 3.02
N ALA A 242 -14.98 -2.63 3.38
CA ALA A 242 -15.24 -1.28 2.89
C ALA A 242 -14.14 -0.29 3.31
N CYS A 243 -13.58 -0.42 4.53
CA CYS A 243 -12.40 0.34 4.93
C CYS A 243 -11.20 0.02 4.01
N SER A 244 -10.95 -1.24 3.69
CA SER A 244 -9.88 -1.64 2.77
C SER A 244 -10.06 -0.99 1.38
N ILE A 245 -11.28 -1.05 0.81
CA ILE A 245 -11.64 -0.37 -0.45
C ILE A 245 -11.41 1.16 -0.35
N SER A 246 -11.74 1.74 0.79
CA SER A 246 -11.62 3.18 1.03
C SER A 246 -10.18 3.63 1.34
N ILE A 247 -9.24 2.70 1.47
CA ILE A 247 -7.80 2.99 1.41
C ILE A 247 -7.31 2.91 -0.04
N LYS A 248 -7.65 1.83 -0.77
CA LYS A 248 -7.37 1.65 -2.21
C LYS A 248 -8.48 0.83 -2.84
N LEU A 249 -8.85 1.13 -4.09
CA LEU A 249 -9.98 0.49 -4.77
C LEU A 249 -9.76 -0.98 -5.16
N ILE A 250 -8.52 -1.47 -5.17
CA ILE A 250 -8.15 -2.83 -5.60
C ILE A 250 -8.98 -3.95 -4.95
N PRO A 251 -9.30 -3.92 -3.63
CA PRO A 251 -10.10 -4.96 -2.99
C PRO A 251 -11.50 -5.13 -3.58
N LEU A 252 -12.07 -4.15 -4.30
CA LEU A 252 -13.35 -4.31 -5.03
C LEU A 252 -13.34 -5.55 -5.92
N MET A 253 -12.18 -5.88 -6.49
CA MET A 253 -12.00 -7.05 -7.35
C MET A 253 -12.23 -8.38 -6.63
N PHE A 254 -12.14 -8.40 -5.29
CA PHE A 254 -12.40 -9.62 -4.51
C PHE A 254 -13.87 -9.79 -4.11
N LEU A 255 -14.75 -8.81 -4.33
CA LEU A 255 -16.17 -8.90 -3.99
C LEU A 255 -16.86 -10.16 -4.53
N PRO A 256 -16.66 -10.56 -5.82
CA PRO A 256 -17.30 -11.76 -6.35
C PRO A 256 -16.93 -13.02 -5.56
N ILE A 257 -15.70 -13.14 -5.09
CA ILE A 257 -15.19 -14.34 -4.41
C ILE A 257 -15.97 -14.63 -3.11
N PHE A 258 -16.45 -13.60 -2.40
CA PHE A 258 -17.24 -13.80 -1.18
C PHE A 258 -18.56 -14.55 -1.45
N TYR A 259 -19.09 -14.50 -2.69
CA TYR A 259 -20.29 -15.23 -3.08
C TYR A 259 -20.15 -16.73 -2.85
N GLN A 260 -19.00 -17.30 -3.23
CA GLN A 260 -18.74 -18.74 -3.08
C GLN A 260 -18.81 -19.17 -1.61
N LYS A 261 -18.28 -18.35 -0.72
CA LYS A 261 -18.19 -18.68 0.71
C LYS A 261 -19.49 -18.43 1.46
N LEU A 262 -20.22 -17.36 1.11
CA LEU A 262 -21.37 -16.89 1.87
C LEU A 262 -22.71 -17.39 1.31
N GLY A 263 -22.78 -17.70 0.01
CA GLY A 263 -24.01 -17.97 -0.70
C GLY A 263 -24.85 -16.70 -0.91
N TRP A 264 -25.87 -16.79 -1.78
CA TRP A 264 -26.66 -15.65 -2.26
C TRP A 264 -27.13 -14.67 -1.17
N ARG A 265 -27.90 -15.12 -0.18
CA ARG A 265 -28.55 -14.22 0.80
C ARG A 265 -27.55 -13.45 1.66
N LYS A 266 -26.51 -14.14 2.15
CA LYS A 266 -25.47 -13.55 3.00
C LYS A 266 -24.54 -12.65 2.20
N SER A 267 -24.27 -13.00 0.94
CA SER A 267 -23.48 -12.16 0.04
C SER A 267 -24.19 -10.86 -0.29
N LEU A 268 -25.50 -10.91 -0.58
CA LEU A 268 -26.29 -9.70 -0.80
C LEU A 268 -26.21 -8.75 0.41
N ARG A 269 -26.39 -9.27 1.62
CA ARG A 269 -26.22 -8.47 2.85
C ARG A 269 -24.82 -7.90 2.97
N PHE A 270 -23.78 -8.72 2.74
CA PHE A 270 -22.39 -8.30 2.78
C PHE A 270 -22.13 -7.14 1.80
N TYR A 271 -22.59 -7.26 0.55
CA TYR A 271 -22.43 -6.25 -0.49
C TYR A 271 -23.19 -4.96 -0.18
N VAL A 272 -24.41 -5.06 0.35
CA VAL A 272 -25.17 -3.88 0.79
C VAL A 272 -24.43 -3.13 1.91
N VAL A 273 -23.89 -3.85 2.91
CA VAL A 273 -23.10 -3.21 3.97
C VAL A 273 -21.83 -2.58 3.41
N VAL A 274 -21.10 -3.26 2.52
CA VAL A 274 -19.92 -2.69 1.86
C VAL A 274 -20.27 -1.41 1.09
N GLY A 275 -21.36 -1.46 0.31
CA GLY A 275 -21.84 -0.32 -0.48
C GLY A 275 -22.23 0.88 0.38
N ILE A 276 -23.01 0.65 1.45
CA ILE A 276 -23.42 1.71 2.38
C ILE A 276 -22.21 2.33 3.06
N ILE A 277 -21.29 1.53 3.61
CA ILE A 277 -20.12 2.07 4.32
C ILE A 277 -19.19 2.81 3.35
N SER A 278 -18.97 2.28 2.15
CA SER A 278 -18.19 2.98 1.12
C SER A 278 -18.86 4.30 0.75
N PHE A 279 -20.18 4.30 0.50
CA PHE A 279 -20.93 5.52 0.22
C PHE A 279 -20.80 6.55 1.36
N LEU A 280 -20.89 6.12 2.62
CA LEU A 280 -20.72 7.01 3.78
C LEU A 280 -19.32 7.63 3.87
N PHE A 281 -18.28 6.94 3.41
CA PHE A 281 -16.94 7.54 3.32
C PHE A 281 -16.84 8.57 2.19
N PHE A 282 -17.44 8.27 1.04
CA PHE A 282 -17.38 9.13 -0.15
C PHE A 282 -18.29 10.36 -0.05
N ILE A 283 -19.45 10.25 0.61
CA ILE A 283 -20.43 11.34 0.70
C ILE A 283 -19.87 12.56 1.46
N SER A 284 -18.89 12.36 2.36
CA SER A 284 -18.21 13.44 3.07
C SER A 284 -17.42 14.39 2.15
N PHE A 285 -17.11 13.95 0.92
CA PHE A 285 -16.40 14.75 -0.08
C PHE A 285 -17.28 15.11 -1.28
N TYR A 286 -18.59 14.84 -1.21
CA TYR A 286 -19.48 15.04 -2.33
C TYR A 286 -19.61 16.51 -2.72
N SER A 287 -19.46 16.77 -4.02
CA SER A 287 -19.90 17.99 -4.70
C SER A 287 -20.44 17.61 -6.08
N THR A 288 -21.04 18.56 -6.78
CA THR A 288 -21.47 18.38 -8.17
C THR A 288 -20.32 18.00 -9.11
N GLU A 289 -19.13 18.55 -8.86
CA GLU A 289 -17.92 18.31 -9.66
C GLU A 289 -17.17 17.05 -9.23
N PHE A 290 -17.30 16.64 -7.97
CA PHE A 290 -16.57 15.52 -7.36
C PHE A 290 -16.61 14.26 -8.23
N LEU A 291 -17.81 13.85 -8.67
CA LEU A 291 -17.98 12.61 -9.44
C LEU A 291 -17.24 12.66 -10.78
N ASN A 292 -17.26 13.81 -11.45
CA ASN A 292 -16.58 13.99 -12.73
C ASN A 292 -15.06 13.98 -12.54
N ASN A 293 -14.56 14.78 -11.60
CA ASN A 293 -13.12 14.89 -11.32
C ASN A 293 -12.51 13.56 -10.85
N TYR A 294 -13.20 12.87 -9.93
CA TYR A 294 -12.72 11.58 -9.42
C TYR A 294 -12.76 10.51 -10.52
N SER A 295 -13.81 10.46 -11.33
CA SER A 295 -13.91 9.52 -12.46
C SER A 295 -12.87 9.78 -13.53
N GLU A 296 -12.57 11.06 -13.83
CA GLU A 296 -11.52 11.46 -14.77
C GLU A 296 -10.16 10.95 -14.31
N THR A 297 -9.78 11.25 -13.06
CA THR A 297 -8.49 10.80 -12.53
C THR A 297 -8.43 9.27 -12.48
N VAL A 298 -9.43 8.60 -11.91
CA VAL A 298 -9.44 7.12 -11.86
C VAL A 298 -9.33 6.53 -13.26
N GLY A 299 -10.07 7.06 -14.23
CA GLY A 299 -10.01 6.66 -15.64
C GLY A 299 -8.62 6.87 -16.25
N LEU A 300 -7.97 8.01 -15.97
CA LEU A 300 -6.61 8.30 -16.41
C LEU A 300 -5.62 7.25 -15.91
N TRP A 301 -5.69 6.88 -14.63
CA TRP A 301 -4.82 5.84 -14.09
C TRP A 301 -5.03 4.52 -14.84
N PHE A 302 -6.26 4.03 -14.95
CA PHE A 302 -6.55 2.74 -15.63
C PHE A 302 -6.22 2.70 -17.13
N GLN A 303 -6.25 3.83 -17.83
CA GLN A 303 -6.10 3.85 -19.29
C GLN A 303 -4.72 4.28 -19.79
N LYS A 304 -3.99 5.10 -19.02
CA LYS A 304 -2.71 5.69 -19.46
C LYS A 304 -1.50 5.15 -18.73
N PHE A 305 -1.68 4.35 -17.67
CA PHE A 305 -0.56 3.74 -16.96
C PHE A 305 -0.29 2.32 -17.42
N GLU A 306 1.00 2.00 -17.49
CA GLU A 306 1.54 0.70 -17.86
C GLU A 306 1.38 -0.29 -16.69
N PHE A 307 0.15 -0.76 -16.45
CA PHE A 307 -0.14 -1.74 -15.41
C PHE A 307 0.37 -3.14 -15.79
N ASN A 308 0.80 -3.92 -14.80
CA ASN A 308 1.42 -5.24 -14.99
C ASN A 308 2.62 -5.16 -15.95
N ALA A 309 3.59 -4.31 -15.62
CA ALA A 309 4.75 -3.97 -16.47
C ALA A 309 5.39 -5.18 -17.19
N SER A 310 5.50 -6.34 -16.54
CA SER A 310 6.00 -7.56 -17.22
C SER A 310 5.16 -7.97 -18.43
N LEU A 311 3.85 -8.17 -18.25
CA LEU A 311 2.92 -8.54 -19.32
C LEU A 311 2.72 -7.40 -20.31
N TYR A 312 2.60 -6.18 -19.79
CA TYR A 312 2.40 -5.00 -20.61
C TYR A 312 3.62 -4.73 -21.51
N TYR A 313 4.86 -4.87 -21.03
CA TYR A 313 6.05 -4.68 -21.87
C TYR A 313 6.16 -5.71 -22.97
N ILE A 314 5.79 -6.96 -22.72
CA ILE A 314 5.70 -7.98 -23.77
C ILE A 314 4.62 -7.58 -24.80
N ALA A 315 3.42 -7.22 -24.34
CA ALA A 315 2.32 -6.82 -25.22
C ALA A 315 2.64 -5.56 -26.03
N ARG A 316 3.32 -4.59 -25.42
CA ARG A 316 3.77 -3.36 -26.08
C ARG A 316 4.80 -3.66 -27.16
N GLU A 317 5.76 -4.54 -26.89
CA GLU A 317 6.77 -4.92 -27.88
C GLU A 317 6.12 -5.64 -29.07
N LEU A 318 5.17 -6.54 -28.82
CA LEU A 318 4.36 -7.14 -29.88
C LEU A 318 3.57 -6.08 -30.66
N GLY A 319 2.93 -5.12 -29.97
CA GLY A 319 2.21 -4.01 -30.61
C GLY A 319 3.10 -3.19 -31.54
N TYR A 320 4.34 -2.90 -31.11
CA TYR A 320 5.34 -2.25 -31.96
C TYR A 320 5.70 -3.10 -33.19
N LEU A 321 5.89 -4.41 -33.03
CA LEU A 321 6.18 -5.31 -34.16
C LEU A 321 5.06 -5.35 -35.20
N PHE A 322 3.79 -5.28 -34.78
CA PHE A 322 2.65 -5.36 -35.70
C PHE A 322 2.21 -4.01 -36.28
N ARG A 323 2.28 -2.92 -35.50
CA ARG A 323 1.70 -1.62 -35.88
C ARG A 323 2.67 -0.44 -35.85
N GLY A 324 3.88 -0.62 -35.31
CA GLY A 324 4.91 0.42 -35.25
C GLY A 324 4.69 1.50 -34.18
N TYR A 325 3.69 1.37 -33.30
CA TYR A 325 3.45 2.30 -32.19
C TYR A 325 2.94 1.60 -30.93
N ASN A 326 3.02 2.29 -29.78
CA ASN A 326 2.53 1.76 -28.50
C ASN A 326 0.99 1.70 -28.47
N GLU A 327 0.44 0.50 -28.40
CA GLU A 327 -1.00 0.24 -28.32
C GLU A 327 -1.60 0.39 -26.90
N ILE A 328 -1.02 1.25 -26.06
CA ILE A 328 -1.44 1.46 -24.66
C ILE A 328 -2.95 1.70 -24.51
N ALA A 329 -3.58 2.42 -25.44
CA ALA A 329 -5.02 2.70 -25.41
C ALA A 329 -5.89 1.44 -25.61
N ILE A 330 -5.35 0.41 -26.26
CA ILE A 330 -6.00 -0.90 -26.46
C ILE A 330 -5.66 -1.81 -25.29
N ILE A 331 -4.37 -1.95 -24.99
CA ILE A 331 -3.86 -2.83 -23.94
C ILE A 331 -4.44 -2.43 -22.57
N GLY A 332 -4.45 -1.13 -22.25
CA GLY A 332 -5.00 -0.58 -21.01
C GLY A 332 -6.50 -0.79 -20.84
N LYS A 333 -7.26 -0.99 -21.94
CA LYS A 333 -8.69 -1.34 -21.88
C LYS A 333 -8.91 -2.85 -21.74
N ILE A 334 -8.09 -3.67 -22.40
CA ILE A 334 -8.23 -5.13 -22.42
C ILE A 334 -7.80 -5.75 -21.08
N ILE A 335 -6.67 -5.32 -20.51
CA ILE A 335 -6.12 -5.92 -19.28
C ILE A 335 -7.14 -5.94 -18.13
N PRO A 336 -7.81 -4.83 -17.77
CA PRO A 336 -8.82 -4.84 -16.71
C PRO A 336 -9.96 -5.84 -16.99
N VAL A 337 -10.43 -5.93 -18.23
CA VAL A 337 -11.48 -6.87 -18.64
C VAL A 337 -11.02 -8.32 -18.44
N VAL A 338 -9.79 -8.65 -18.86
CA VAL A 338 -9.21 -9.98 -18.67
C VAL A 338 -9.15 -10.33 -17.18
N VAL A 339 -8.74 -9.39 -16.33
CA VAL A 339 -8.68 -9.65 -14.88
C VAL A 339 -10.07 -9.83 -14.29
N VAL A 340 -11.07 -9.02 -14.68
CA VAL A 340 -12.46 -9.19 -14.25
C VAL A 340 -13.00 -10.57 -14.67
N LEU A 341 -12.81 -10.96 -15.92
CA LEU A 341 -13.22 -12.29 -16.41
C LEU A 341 -12.54 -13.41 -15.64
N PHE A 342 -11.23 -13.30 -15.41
CA PHE A 342 -10.48 -14.27 -14.62
C PHE A 342 -11.03 -14.42 -13.20
N VAL A 343 -11.31 -13.31 -12.51
CA VAL A 343 -11.93 -13.30 -11.17
C VAL A 343 -13.31 -13.96 -11.20
N LEU A 344 -14.15 -13.65 -12.20
CA LEU A 344 -15.47 -14.26 -12.34
C LEU A 344 -15.36 -15.76 -12.62
N ILE A 345 -14.42 -16.19 -13.46
CA ILE A 345 -14.16 -17.60 -13.74
C ILE A 345 -13.78 -18.33 -12.45
N ILE A 346 -12.84 -17.78 -11.67
CA ILE A 346 -12.49 -18.35 -10.37
C ILE A 346 -13.72 -18.43 -9.47
N THR A 347 -14.52 -17.37 -9.43
CA THR A 347 -15.71 -17.25 -8.57
C THR A 347 -16.82 -18.24 -8.92
N PHE A 348 -17.00 -18.63 -10.18
CA PHE A 348 -18.11 -19.51 -10.57
C PHE A 348 -17.68 -20.94 -10.91
N TYR A 349 -16.42 -21.17 -11.29
CA TYR A 349 -15.96 -22.46 -11.78
C TYR A 349 -14.94 -23.16 -10.87
N ARG A 350 -14.26 -22.44 -9.97
CA ARG A 350 -13.30 -23.05 -9.04
C ARG A 350 -13.96 -23.19 -7.67
N LYS A 351 -14.48 -24.39 -7.36
CA LYS A 351 -15.06 -24.72 -6.04
C LYS A 351 -13.99 -24.99 -5.00
#